data_AF-A0A699WNY3-F1
#
_entry.id   AF-A0A699WNY3-F1
#
_cell.length_a   1.000
_cell.length_b   1.000
_cell.length_c   1.000
_cell.angle_alpha   90.00
_cell.angle_beta   90.00
_cell.angle_gamma   90.00
#
_symmetry.space_group_name_H-M   'P 1'
#
loop_
_entity.id
_entity.type
_entity.pdbx_description
1 polymer ?
#
loop_
_entity_poly.entity_id
_entity_poly.type
_entity_poly.pdbx_seq_one_letter_code
_entity_poly.pdbx_strand_id
1 'polypeptide(L)'
;EPDLISQIKEAQKEDSEIWTIVENLEKQVEFRLDDDNVLWQDTRLVVPNDATLREALLTEARSSPFSVHPGSTKMYHDLKQYFWWSGMKRDVATFVHHQASGLLQQLDVPVWKWDEISMDFVT
;
A
#
# COMPACT_ATOMS: atom_id res chain seq x y z
N GLU A 1 0.58 18.59 0.11
CA GLU A 1 0.94 17.46 0.98
C GLU A 1 1.92 16.54 0.26
N PRO A 2 2.83 15.86 0.97
CA PRO A 2 3.58 14.76 0.40
C PRO A 2 2.61 13.62 0.05
N ASP A 3 2.74 13.09 -1.17
CA ASP A 3 2.01 11.93 -1.62
C ASP A 3 2.27 10.72 -0.72
N LEU A 4 1.28 9.82 -0.56
CA LEU A 4 1.38 8.65 0.32
C LEU A 4 2.57 7.75 -0.02
N ILE A 5 2.96 7.65 -1.30
CA ILE A 5 4.15 6.88 -1.70
C ILE A 5 5.42 7.50 -1.15
N SER A 6 5.54 8.84 -1.18
CA SER A 6 6.70 9.53 -0.61
C SER A 6 6.79 9.28 0.89
N GLN A 7 5.66 9.31 1.60
CA GLN A 7 5.63 9.03 3.03
C GLN A 7 6.04 7.58 3.34
N ILE A 8 5.59 6.61 2.54
CA ILE A 8 5.99 5.21 2.66
C ILE A 8 7.51 5.06 2.44
N LYS A 9 8.06 5.66 1.38
CA LYS A 9 9.50 5.60 1.08
C LYS A 9 10.36 6.19 2.19
N GLU A 10 9.96 7.32 2.77
CA GLU A 10 10.70 7.91 3.90
C GLU A 10 10.55 7.06 5.17
N ALA A 11 9.35 6.58 5.47
CA ALA A 11 9.11 5.74 6.64
C ALA A 11 9.89 4.40 6.58
N GLN A 12 10.15 3.86 5.39
CA GLN A 12 11.01 2.68 5.25
C GLN A 12 12.43 2.93 5.76
N LYS A 13 12.97 4.15 5.57
CA LYS A 13 14.34 4.47 5.99
C LYS A 13 14.48 4.47 7.51
N GLU A 14 13.38 4.74 8.22
CA GLU A 14 13.33 4.78 9.68
C GLU A 14 12.91 3.43 10.31
N ASP A 15 12.43 2.47 9.52
CA ASP A 15 11.92 1.17 10.00
C ASP A 15 13.05 0.14 10.19
N SER A 16 13.43 -0.09 11.44
CA SER A 16 14.46 -1.07 11.82
C SER A 16 14.11 -2.54 11.47
N GLU A 17 12.82 -2.90 11.37
CA GLU A 17 12.42 -4.24 10.94
C GLU A 17 12.68 -4.44 9.44
N ILE A 18 12.49 -3.39 8.64
CA ILE A 18 12.82 -3.40 7.20
C ILE A 18 14.31 -3.58 6.99
N TRP A 19 15.16 -2.85 7.72
CA TRP A 19 16.61 -3.01 7.61
C TRP A 19 17.09 -4.39 8.06
N THR A 20 16.41 -5.03 9.01
CA THR A 20 16.69 -6.44 9.38
C THR A 20 16.38 -7.41 8.23
N ILE A 21 15.37 -7.13 7.41
CA ILE A 21 15.07 -7.88 6.18
C ILE A 21 16.15 -7.63 5.13
N VAL A 22 16.59 -6.39 4.97
CA VAL A 22 17.70 -6.01 4.05
C VAL A 22 19.02 -6.67 4.44
N GLU A 23 19.35 -6.75 5.72
CA GLU A 23 20.55 -7.46 6.18
C GLU A 23 20.50 -8.97 5.93
N ASN A 24 19.30 -9.54 5.75
CA ASN A 24 19.08 -10.94 5.43
C ASN A 24 18.64 -11.18 3.97
N LEU A 25 18.77 -10.16 3.10
CA LEU A 25 18.25 -10.17 1.73
C LEU A 25 18.86 -11.31 0.88
N GLU A 26 20.12 -11.68 1.15
CA GLU A 26 20.80 -12.80 0.46
C GLU A 26 20.06 -14.15 0.59
N LYS A 27 19.15 -14.29 1.57
CA LYS A 27 18.34 -15.50 1.77
C LYS A 27 16.92 -15.38 1.22
N GLN A 28 16.51 -14.21 0.75
CA GLN A 28 15.13 -13.89 0.38
C GLN A 28 15.07 -13.42 -1.09
N VAL A 29 14.98 -14.38 -2.01
CA VAL A 29 15.04 -14.20 -3.48
C VAL A 29 13.95 -13.23 -4.03
N GLU A 30 12.93 -12.91 -3.24
CA GLU A 30 11.76 -12.13 -3.69
C GLU A 30 11.84 -10.62 -3.40
N PHE A 31 12.83 -10.17 -2.62
CA PHE A 31 12.99 -8.75 -2.25
C PHE A 31 14.18 -8.11 -2.96
N ARG A 32 14.01 -6.83 -3.32
CA ARG A 32 15.06 -6.02 -3.96
C ARG A 32 15.11 -4.63 -3.33
N LEU A 33 16.30 -4.08 -3.24
CA LEU A 33 16.55 -2.69 -2.87
C LEU A 33 16.86 -1.91 -4.15
N ASP A 34 16.27 -0.74 -4.34
CA ASP A 34 16.62 0.16 -5.45
C ASP A 34 17.73 1.16 -5.07
N ASP A 35 18.12 2.00 -6.03
CA ASP A 35 19.18 3.01 -5.85
C ASP A 35 18.85 4.07 -4.79
N ASP A 36 17.56 4.23 -4.44
CA ASP A 36 17.07 5.17 -3.43
C ASP A 36 16.97 4.53 -2.03
N ASN A 37 17.47 3.30 -1.86
CA ASN A 37 17.34 2.48 -0.65
C ASN A 37 15.87 2.16 -0.29
N VAL A 38 15.01 2.01 -1.30
CA VAL A 38 13.61 1.61 -1.12
C VAL A 38 13.50 0.10 -1.35
N LEU A 39 12.84 -0.58 -0.42
CA LEU A 39 12.58 -2.01 -0.46
C LEU A 39 11.31 -2.30 -1.28
N TRP A 40 11.47 -3.24 -2.21
CA TRP A 40 10.40 -3.75 -3.05
C TRP A 40 10.32 -5.27 -2.94
N GLN A 41 9.10 -5.81 -3.03
CA GLN A 41 8.86 -7.23 -3.27
C GLN A 41 8.39 -7.40 -4.71
N ASP A 42 9.19 -8.04 -5.56
CA ASP A 42 8.97 -8.07 -7.02
C ASP A 42 8.76 -6.65 -7.59
N THR A 43 7.55 -6.28 -8.03
CA THR A 43 7.20 -4.92 -8.51
C THR A 43 6.44 -4.07 -7.50
N ARG A 44 6.34 -4.51 -6.23
CA ARG A 44 5.44 -3.92 -5.22
C ARG A 44 6.24 -3.21 -4.14
N LEU A 45 5.81 -2.01 -3.78
CA LEU A 45 6.40 -1.23 -2.71
C LEU A 45 6.09 -1.89 -1.36
N VAL A 46 7.13 -2.14 -0.56
CA VAL A 46 6.95 -2.68 0.79
C VAL A 46 6.40 -1.57 1.69
N VAL A 47 5.31 -1.83 2.39
CA VAL A 47 4.74 -0.86 3.34
C VAL A 47 5.28 -1.21 4.74
N PRO A 48 5.91 -0.26 5.45
CA PRO A 48 6.44 -0.48 6.79
C PRO A 48 5.35 -0.87 7.79
N ASN A 49 5.75 -1.27 8.99
CA ASN A 49 4.82 -1.60 10.07
C ASN A 49 4.25 -0.35 10.77
N ASP A 50 3.83 0.62 9.95
CA ASP A 50 3.19 1.85 10.37
C ASP A 50 1.67 1.72 10.20
N ALA A 51 0.95 1.75 11.31
CA ALA A 51 -0.50 1.64 11.33
C ALA A 51 -1.18 2.78 10.56
N THR A 52 -0.65 4.00 10.64
CA THR A 52 -1.19 5.20 9.99
C THR A 52 -1.07 5.07 8.47
N LEU A 53 0.09 4.64 7.97
CA LEU A 53 0.30 4.47 6.52
C LEU A 53 -0.55 3.33 5.96
N ARG A 54 -0.65 2.20 6.68
CA ARG A 54 -1.50 1.07 6.26
C ARG A 54 -2.98 1.45 6.26
N GLU A 55 -3.45 2.18 7.26
CA GLU A 55 -4.84 2.66 7.33
C GLU A 55 -5.15 3.69 6.24
N ALA A 56 -4.21 4.59 5.93
CA ALA A 56 -4.34 5.54 4.83
C ALA A 56 -4.49 4.82 3.48
N LEU A 57 -3.66 3.80 3.20
CA LEU A 57 -3.79 2.99 1.98
C LEU A 57 -5.12 2.23 1.89
N LEU A 58 -5.58 1.66 3.01
CA LEU A 58 -6.86 0.95 3.07
C LEU A 58 -8.05 1.90 2.83
N THR A 59 -7.96 3.10 3.39
CA THR A 59 -8.93 4.18 3.19
C THR A 59 -8.97 4.65 1.75
N GLU A 60 -7.81 4.86 1.13
CA GLU A 60 -7.67 5.27 -0.28
C GLU A 60 -8.30 4.23 -1.21
N ALA A 61 -7.94 2.95 -1.04
CA ALA A 61 -8.46 1.86 -1.86
C ALA A 61 -9.98 1.68 -1.75
N ARG A 62 -10.58 2.09 -0.63
CA ARG A 62 -12.03 2.11 -0.47
C ARG A 62 -12.69 3.28 -1.21
N SER A 63 -12.07 4.45 -1.24
CA SER A 63 -12.62 5.68 -1.82
C SER A 63 -12.70 5.68 -3.35
N SER A 64 -12.29 4.58 -4.01
CA SER A 64 -12.42 4.40 -5.45
C SER A 64 -13.88 4.59 -5.92
N PRO A 65 -14.18 5.57 -6.80
CA PRO A 65 -15.54 5.95 -7.18
C PRO A 65 -16.30 4.86 -7.96
N PHE A 66 -15.63 3.78 -8.34
CA PHE A 66 -16.20 2.66 -9.10
C PHE A 66 -16.74 1.51 -8.23
N SER A 67 -16.78 1.67 -6.91
CA SER A 67 -17.12 0.58 -6.01
C SER A 67 -18.36 0.90 -5.18
N VAL A 68 -19.54 0.46 -5.65
CA VAL A 68 -20.80 0.57 -4.89
C VAL A 68 -20.73 -0.24 -3.58
N HIS A 69 -19.90 -1.30 -3.55
CA HIS A 69 -19.47 -2.00 -2.33
C HIS A 69 -18.09 -2.65 -2.55
N PRO A 70 -16.97 -2.01 -2.16
CA PRO A 70 -15.67 -2.69 -2.18
C PRO A 70 -15.66 -3.79 -1.11
N GLY A 71 -15.85 -5.04 -1.52
CA GLY A 71 -15.58 -6.20 -0.67
C GLY A 71 -14.08 -6.37 -0.43
N SER A 72 -13.72 -7.11 0.62
CA SER A 72 -12.32 -7.40 1.00
C SER A 72 -11.50 -7.99 -0.15
N THR A 73 -12.11 -8.81 -1.01
CA THR A 73 -11.47 -9.35 -2.22
C THR A 73 -11.03 -8.26 -3.18
N LYS A 74 -11.91 -7.28 -3.48
CA LYS A 74 -11.57 -6.20 -4.42
C LYS A 74 -10.48 -5.30 -3.86
N MET A 75 -10.61 -4.87 -2.61
CA MET A 75 -9.60 -4.02 -1.96
C MET A 75 -8.22 -4.69 -1.92
N TYR A 76 -8.17 -5.98 -1.56
CA TYR A 76 -6.92 -6.72 -1.59
C TYR A 76 -6.34 -6.82 -3.02
N HIS A 77 -7.20 -7.04 -4.02
CA HIS A 77 -6.75 -7.12 -5.41
C HIS A 77 -6.21 -5.80 -5.95
N ASP A 78 -6.82 -4.67 -5.59
CA ASP A 78 -6.39 -3.34 -6.03
C ASP A 78 -5.07 -2.97 -5.34
N LEU A 79 -4.97 -3.16 -4.03
CA LEU A 79 -3.76 -2.84 -3.27
C LEU A 79 -2.58 -3.75 -3.62
N LYS A 80 -2.80 -5.06 -3.79
CA LYS A 80 -1.70 -6.01 -4.03
C LYS A 80 -0.99 -5.79 -5.38
N GLN A 81 -1.54 -4.98 -6.28
CA GLN A 81 -0.87 -4.66 -7.55
C GLN A 81 0.36 -3.79 -7.33
N TYR A 82 0.32 -2.91 -6.32
CA TYR A 82 1.34 -1.88 -6.10
C TYR A 82 2.02 -2.01 -4.75
N PHE A 83 1.37 -2.62 -3.77
CA PHE A 83 1.82 -2.66 -2.38
C PHE A 83 1.97 -4.09 -1.85
N TRP A 84 2.86 -4.23 -0.89
CA TRP A 84 2.99 -5.45 -0.11
C TRP A 84 3.34 -5.15 1.35
N TRP A 85 2.75 -5.89 2.29
CA TRP A 85 3.23 -5.97 3.66
C TRP A 85 2.83 -7.28 4.31
N SER A 86 3.53 -7.65 5.38
CA SER A 86 3.22 -8.84 6.16
C SER A 86 1.82 -8.74 6.78
N GLY A 87 0.95 -9.70 6.48
CA GLY A 87 -0.42 -9.72 7.01
C GLY A 87 -1.44 -8.88 6.24
N MET A 88 -1.11 -8.32 5.07
CA MET A 88 -1.99 -7.50 4.25
C MET A 88 -3.42 -8.03 4.06
N LYS A 89 -3.60 -9.33 3.75
CA LYS A 89 -4.94 -9.94 3.62
C LYS A 89 -5.77 -9.84 4.91
N ARG A 90 -5.12 -10.02 6.07
CA ARG A 90 -5.77 -9.96 7.38
C ARG A 90 -6.19 -8.52 7.68
N ASP A 91 -5.32 -7.55 7.40
CA ASP A 91 -5.60 -6.15 7.67
C ASP A 91 -6.76 -5.64 6.80
N VAL A 92 -6.80 -6.03 5.52
CA VAL A 92 -7.95 -5.75 4.63
C VAL A 92 -9.25 -6.36 5.16
N ALA A 93 -9.22 -7.62 5.61
CA ALA A 93 -10.40 -8.28 6.16
C ALA A 93 -10.91 -7.59 7.44
N THR A 94 -10.00 -7.22 8.34
CA THR A 94 -10.29 -6.50 9.58
C THR A 94 -10.87 -5.12 9.30
N PHE A 95 -10.29 -4.37 8.36
CA PHE A 95 -10.76 -3.04 7.96
C PHE A 95 -12.20 -3.06 7.42
N VAL A 96 -12.48 -3.97 6.48
CA VAL A 96 -13.84 -4.13 5.92
C VAL A 96 -14.84 -4.57 6.99
N HIS A 97 -14.44 -5.47 7.90
CA HIS A 97 -15.30 -5.95 8.98
C HIS A 97 -15.64 -4.85 10.00
N HIS A 98 -14.65 -4.10 10.49
CA HIS A 98 -14.89 -2.98 11.42
C HIS A 98 -15.82 -1.93 10.81
N GLN A 99 -15.65 -1.65 9.52
CA GLN A 99 -16.48 -0.68 8.83
C GLN A 99 -17.92 -1.16 8.56
N ALA A 100 -18.12 -2.46 8.40
CA ALA A 100 -19.46 -3.06 8.35
C ALA A 100 -20.15 -3.05 9.73
N SER A 101 -19.37 -3.00 10.82
CA SER A 101 -19.86 -3.09 12.20
C SER A 101 -20.07 -1.72 12.89
N GLY A 102 -19.59 -0.59 12.36
CA GLY A 102 -19.70 0.69 13.05
C GLY A 102 -19.40 1.95 12.23
N LEU A 103 -20.41 2.83 12.15
CA LEU A 103 -20.42 4.29 12.01
C LEU A 103 -19.61 4.98 10.88
N LEU A 104 -20.35 5.75 10.08
CA LEU A 104 -19.87 6.76 9.14
C LEU A 104 -18.88 7.73 9.82
N GLN A 105 -17.57 7.59 9.56
CA GLN A 105 -16.69 8.74 9.57
C GLN A 105 -16.56 9.28 8.15
N GLN A 106 -16.93 10.55 8.02
CA GLN A 106 -16.68 11.36 6.84
C GLN A 106 -15.18 11.61 6.78
N LEU A 107 -14.51 10.97 5.83
CA LEU A 107 -13.08 11.20 5.57
C LEU A 107 -12.95 12.31 4.53
N ASP A 108 -12.00 13.20 4.75
CA ASP A 108 -11.60 14.23 3.79
C ASP A 108 -11.25 13.58 2.46
N VAL A 109 -11.72 14.21 1.38
CA VAL A 109 -11.58 13.73 0.00
C VAL A 109 -10.10 13.50 -0.29
N PRO A 110 -9.67 12.25 -0.51
CA PRO A 110 -8.32 12.05 -1.00
C PRO A 110 -8.26 12.47 -2.47
N VAL A 111 -7.29 13.31 -2.77
CA VAL A 111 -6.94 13.72 -4.13
C VAL A 111 -6.16 12.56 -4.76
N TRP A 112 -6.86 11.72 -5.52
CA TRP A 112 -6.23 10.66 -6.30
C TRP A 112 -5.24 11.25 -7.32
N LYS A 113 -3.99 10.75 -7.35
CA LYS A 113 -2.89 11.19 -8.25
C LYS A 113 -2.13 10.01 -8.87
N TRP A 114 -2.79 8.90 -9.21
CA TRP A 114 -2.15 7.77 -9.91
C TRP A 114 -2.36 7.71 -11.42
N ASP A 115 -2.79 8.80 -12.06
CA ASP A 115 -2.70 8.90 -13.53
C ASP A 115 -1.27 9.26 -13.95
N GLU A 116 -0.41 8.24 -13.98
CA GLU A 116 0.69 8.20 -14.94
C GLU A 116 0.64 6.85 -15.67
N ILE A 117 -0.51 6.58 -16.31
CA ILE A 117 -0.55 5.64 -17.43
C ILE A 117 0.00 6.40 -18.63
N SER A 118 1.32 6.33 -18.85
CA SER A 118 1.89 6.51 -20.18
C SER A 118 1.19 5.51 -21.10
N MET A 119 0.30 6.04 -21.93
CA MET A 119 -0.31 5.29 -23.03
C MET A 119 0.50 5.62 -24.28
N ASP A 120 1.67 5.00 -24.39
CA ASP A 120 2.49 5.05 -25.59
C ASP A 120 1.93 4.01 -26.58
N PHE A 121 1.14 4.44 -27.57
CA PHE A 121 0.92 3.62 -28.75
C PHE A 121 1.84 4.10 -29.87
N VAL A 122 2.84 3.28 -30.19
CA VAL A 122 3.63 3.36 -31.42
C VAL A 122 3.04 2.38 -32.44
N THR A 123 2.40 2.92 -33.48
CA THR A 123 2.61 2.69 -34.94
C THR A 123 1.36 3.14 -35.70
#